data_AF-A0A419GVG6-F1
#
_entry.id   AF-A0A419GVG6-F1
#
_cell.length_a   1.000
_cell.length_b   1.000
_cell.length_c   1.000
_cell.angle_alpha   90.00
_cell.angle_beta   90.00
_cell.angle_gamma   90.00
#
_symmetry.space_group_name_H-M   'P 1'
#
loop_
_entity.id
_entity.type
_entity.pdbx_description
1 polymer ?
#
loop_
_entity_poly.entity_id
_entity_poly.type
_entity_poly.pdbx_seq_one_letter_code
_entity_poly.pdbx_strand_id
1 'polypeptide(L)'
;MFLSELYSQIKISIVTGFVSREMTGSTARKDSWSNKGNVHDDKMLLIMPLSLENTLSEAVAGLGSRYGIIAAYLYGSHARAQARPGSDVDIALLLANGRERSAMEMLEIGRELENSSGLKHIDVRFLNDAPLAVKGRILAEGKLLYSGNDDQRVDFEVKTRSLYFDFLPHHRYLQRAFVERAAERGL
;
A
#
# COMPACT_ATOMS: atom_id res chain seq x y z
N MET A 1 -8.55 -21.36 -17.68
CA MET A 1 -9.25 -20.57 -18.71
C MET A 1 -10.59 -20.00 -18.25
N PHE A 2 -11.31 -20.61 -17.28
CA PHE A 2 -12.58 -20.07 -16.76
C PHE A 2 -12.46 -18.91 -15.76
N LEU A 3 -11.33 -18.79 -15.03
CA LEU A 3 -11.15 -17.77 -14.00
C LEU A 3 -10.84 -16.36 -14.55
N SER A 4 -10.19 -16.28 -15.72
CA SER A 4 -9.89 -15.00 -16.39
C SER A 4 -11.14 -14.37 -17.00
N GLU A 5 -12.03 -15.20 -17.57
CA GLU A 5 -13.29 -14.76 -18.17
C GLU A 5 -14.24 -14.18 -17.10
N LEU A 6 -14.34 -14.85 -15.95
CA LEU A 6 -15.19 -14.42 -14.84
C LEU A 6 -14.71 -13.08 -14.25
N TYR A 7 -13.40 -12.87 -14.17
CA TYR A 7 -12.81 -11.61 -13.69
C TYR A 7 -13.06 -10.44 -14.66
N SER A 8 -13.06 -10.70 -15.96
CA SER A 8 -13.37 -9.70 -16.99
C SER A 8 -14.85 -9.30 -16.98
N GLN A 9 -15.76 -10.27 -16.82
CA GLN A 9 -17.21 -10.01 -16.74
C GLN A 9 -17.59 -9.22 -15.49
N ILE A 10 -16.94 -9.49 -14.35
CA ILE A 10 -17.15 -8.72 -13.10
C ILE A 10 -16.66 -7.26 -13.26
N LYS A 11 -15.51 -7.03 -13.93
CA LYS A 11 -15.01 -5.67 -14.20
C LYS A 11 -15.97 -4.85 -15.07
N ILE A 12 -16.55 -5.43 -16.12
CA ILE A 12 -17.46 -4.72 -17.05
C ILE A 12 -18.74 -4.27 -16.35
N SER A 13 -19.29 -5.13 -15.46
CA SER A 13 -20.54 -4.84 -14.77
C SER A 13 -20.43 -3.73 -13.72
N ILE A 14 -19.25 -3.55 -13.10
CA ILE A 14 -19.00 -2.50 -12.10
C ILE A 14 -18.84 -1.13 -12.77
N VAL A 15 -18.16 -1.07 -13.92
CA VAL A 15 -17.96 0.18 -14.68
C VAL A 15 -19.27 0.68 -15.31
N THR A 16 -20.12 -0.22 -15.80
CA THR A 16 -21.42 0.16 -16.38
C THR A 16 -22.50 0.48 -15.35
N GLY A 17 -22.45 -0.16 -14.16
CA GLY A 17 -23.41 0.06 -13.08
C GLY A 17 -23.36 1.47 -12.44
N PHE A 18 -22.28 2.23 -12.65
CA PHE A 18 -22.11 3.58 -12.10
C PHE A 18 -22.70 4.69 -12.99
N VAL A 19 -23.10 4.40 -14.23
CA VAL A 19 -23.56 5.43 -15.20
C VAL A 19 -25.09 5.54 -15.32
N SER A 20 -25.87 4.59 -14.79
CA SER A 20 -27.32 4.53 -15.07
C SER A 20 -28.27 4.96 -13.95
N ARG A 21 -27.81 5.71 -12.95
CA ARG A 21 -28.69 6.14 -11.83
C ARG A 21 -28.75 7.64 -11.59
N GLU A 22 -28.90 8.42 -12.67
CA GLU A 22 -29.60 9.70 -12.63
C GLU A 22 -30.42 9.85 -13.91
N MET A 23 -31.72 9.52 -13.88
CA MET A 23 -32.77 10.18 -14.66
C MET A 23 -34.16 9.55 -14.46
N THR A 24 -35.12 10.42 -14.14
CA THR A 24 -36.59 10.33 -14.28
C THR A 24 -37.38 9.43 -13.33
N GLY A 25 -38.46 10.03 -12.77
CA GLY A 25 -39.38 9.40 -11.84
C GLY A 25 -40.70 8.90 -12.46
N SER A 26 -41.64 8.65 -11.54
CA SER A 26 -43.10 8.50 -11.71
C SER A 26 -43.70 7.10 -11.94
N THR A 27 -44.51 6.71 -10.94
CA THR A 27 -45.82 5.98 -10.98
C THR A 27 -45.94 4.54 -11.50
N ALA A 28 -46.29 3.59 -10.60
CA ALA A 28 -47.58 2.86 -10.54
C ALA A 28 -47.50 1.36 -10.09
N ARG A 29 -48.23 1.09 -8.98
CA ARG A 29 -48.98 -0.12 -8.52
C ARG A 29 -48.58 -1.58 -8.81
N LYS A 30 -48.56 -2.35 -7.70
CA LYS A 30 -49.03 -3.74 -7.38
C LYS A 30 -48.71 -4.85 -8.40
N ASP A 31 -48.04 -5.93 -8.00
CA ASP A 31 -48.76 -7.08 -7.42
C ASP A 31 -48.00 -7.88 -6.34
N SER A 32 -48.82 -8.48 -5.50
CA SER A 32 -48.53 -9.31 -4.33
C SER A 32 -48.02 -10.70 -4.69
N TRP A 33 -46.90 -11.11 -4.09
CA TRP A 33 -46.64 -12.51 -3.73
C TRP A 33 -46.14 -12.56 -2.29
N SER A 34 -47.04 -12.96 -1.39
CA SER A 34 -46.71 -13.44 -0.06
C SER A 34 -46.12 -14.84 -0.19
N ASN A 35 -44.85 -15.02 0.13
CA ASN A 35 -44.41 -16.28 0.69
C ASN A 35 -43.43 -16.01 1.84
N LYS A 36 -43.89 -16.32 3.05
CA LYS A 36 -43.11 -16.22 4.28
C LYS A 36 -42.10 -17.35 4.30
N GLY A 37 -40.83 -17.01 4.13
CA GLY A 37 -39.68 -17.80 4.54
C GLY A 37 -38.61 -16.80 4.93
N ASN A 38 -38.09 -16.89 6.15
CA ASN A 38 -37.00 -16.04 6.65
C ASN A 38 -35.84 -16.08 5.66
N VAL A 39 -35.65 -14.98 4.92
CA VAL A 39 -34.41 -14.66 4.19
C VAL A 39 -33.73 -13.51 4.92
N HIS A 40 -33.58 -13.68 6.24
CA HIS A 40 -32.56 -13.00 7.00
C HIS A 40 -31.39 -13.98 7.05
N ASP A 41 -30.31 -13.68 6.32
CA ASP A 41 -28.91 -13.88 6.75
C ASP A 41 -27.87 -14.19 5.64
N ASP A 42 -28.26 -14.56 4.41
CA ASP A 42 -27.26 -15.03 3.40
C ASP A 42 -26.99 -14.10 2.20
N LYS A 43 -27.38 -12.82 2.24
CA LYS A 43 -26.99 -11.82 1.22
C LYS A 43 -26.06 -10.73 1.75
N MET A 44 -25.24 -11.06 2.75
CA MET A 44 -24.33 -10.10 3.41
C MET A 44 -22.84 -10.48 3.33
N LEU A 45 -22.42 -11.21 2.31
CA LEU A 45 -21.06 -11.21 1.78
C LEU A 45 -21.22 -11.00 0.26
N LEU A 46 -20.69 -9.98 -0.40
CA LEU A 46 -19.25 -9.77 -0.59
C LEU A 46 -19.03 -8.40 -1.28
N ILE A 47 -18.97 -7.29 -0.53
CA ILE A 47 -18.17 -6.13 -0.93
C ILE A 47 -17.31 -5.82 0.29
N MET A 48 -16.29 -6.66 0.51
CA MET A 48 -15.21 -6.22 1.38
C MET A 48 -14.55 -5.03 0.65
N PRO A 49 -14.41 -3.86 1.27
CA PRO A 49 -13.50 -2.87 0.73
C PRO A 49 -12.15 -3.58 0.54
N LEU A 50 -11.55 -3.42 -0.64
CA LEU A 50 -10.17 -3.84 -0.88
C LEU A 50 -9.37 -3.36 0.34
N SER A 51 -8.66 -4.27 1.00
CA SER A 51 -7.81 -3.89 2.13
C SER A 51 -6.87 -2.78 1.65
N LEU A 52 -6.47 -1.87 2.55
CA LEU A 52 -5.51 -0.80 2.23
C LEU A 52 -4.33 -1.33 1.39
N GLU A 53 -3.83 -2.50 1.77
CA GLU A 53 -2.75 -3.22 1.10
C GLU A 53 -3.09 -3.59 -0.34
N ASN A 54 -4.31 -4.08 -0.62
CA ASN A 54 -4.73 -4.43 -1.98
C ASN A 54 -4.84 -3.17 -2.86
N THR A 55 -5.46 -2.10 -2.36
CA THR A 55 -5.56 -0.84 -3.11
C THR A 55 -4.19 -0.26 -3.45
N LEU A 56 -3.26 -0.29 -2.49
CA LEU A 56 -1.89 0.17 -2.70
C LEU A 56 -1.10 -0.76 -3.63
N SER A 57 -1.28 -2.08 -3.51
CA SER A 57 -0.66 -3.06 -4.41
C SER A 57 -1.07 -2.80 -5.86
N GLU A 58 -2.36 -2.57 -6.12
CA GLU A 58 -2.87 -2.26 -7.46
C GLU A 58 -2.31 -0.93 -7.99
N ALA A 59 -2.31 0.12 -7.16
CA ALA A 59 -1.76 1.43 -7.52
C ALA A 59 -0.28 1.35 -7.89
N VAL A 60 0.54 0.73 -7.04
CA VAL A 60 1.98 0.57 -7.31
C VAL A 60 2.23 -0.30 -8.55
N ALA A 61 1.48 -1.39 -8.74
CA ALA A 61 1.61 -2.24 -9.91
C ALA A 61 1.38 -1.46 -11.22
N GLY A 62 0.44 -0.51 -11.23
CA GLY A 62 0.18 0.37 -12.37
C GLY A 62 1.33 1.32 -12.70
N LEU A 63 2.18 1.65 -11.73
CA LEU A 63 3.34 2.53 -11.87
C LEU A 63 4.65 1.76 -12.11
N GLY A 64 4.66 0.46 -11.85
CA GLY A 64 5.87 -0.37 -11.75
C GLY A 64 6.82 -0.24 -12.92
N SER A 65 6.34 -0.53 -14.14
CA SER A 65 7.17 -0.49 -15.36
C SER A 65 7.63 0.92 -15.73
N ARG A 66 6.81 1.96 -15.48
CA ARG A 66 7.11 3.35 -15.84
C ARG A 66 8.28 3.90 -15.03
N TYR A 67 8.27 3.64 -13.71
CA TYR A 67 9.32 4.14 -12.82
C TYR A 67 10.45 3.12 -12.60
N GLY A 68 10.32 1.90 -13.12
CA GLY A 68 11.30 0.84 -12.88
C GLY A 68 11.31 0.40 -11.41
N ILE A 69 10.12 0.25 -10.82
CA ILE A 69 9.94 -0.23 -9.45
C ILE A 69 10.24 -1.73 -9.42
N ILE A 70 11.24 -2.12 -8.64
CA ILE A 70 11.62 -3.50 -8.37
C ILE A 70 10.77 -4.08 -7.25
N ALA A 71 10.54 -3.31 -6.20
CA ALA A 71 9.70 -3.70 -5.08
C ALA A 71 9.09 -2.48 -4.38
N ALA A 72 7.95 -2.68 -3.72
CA ALA A 72 7.34 -1.68 -2.86
C ALA A 72 6.88 -2.27 -1.54
N TYR A 73 7.01 -1.49 -0.47
CA TYR A 73 6.66 -1.91 0.88
C TYR A 73 5.82 -0.83 1.57
N LEU A 74 4.72 -1.23 2.17
CA LEU A 74 4.03 -0.44 3.19
C LEU A 74 4.85 -0.51 4.48
N TYR A 75 5.15 0.62 5.09
CA TYR A 75 5.84 0.66 6.39
C TYR A 75 5.15 1.62 7.36
N GLY A 76 5.80 1.92 8.47
CA GLY A 76 5.31 2.94 9.40
C GLY A 76 4.11 2.48 10.22
N SER A 77 3.16 3.40 10.44
CA SER A 77 2.04 3.18 11.36
C SER A 77 1.00 2.19 10.81
N HIS A 78 0.72 2.23 9.50
CA HIS A 78 -0.22 1.33 8.83
C HIS A 78 0.30 -0.10 8.78
N ALA A 79 1.59 -0.30 8.49
CA ALA A 79 2.18 -1.64 8.52
C ALA A 79 2.12 -2.29 9.91
N ARG A 80 2.26 -1.49 10.98
CA ARG A 80 2.26 -1.94 12.38
C ARG A 80 0.86 -2.00 13.02
N ALA A 81 -0.21 -1.75 12.26
CA ALA A 81 -1.58 -1.65 12.77
C ALA A 81 -1.74 -0.63 13.93
N GLN A 82 -0.95 0.45 13.90
CA GLN A 82 -0.94 1.54 14.88
C GLN A 82 -1.43 2.87 14.28
N ALA A 83 -1.88 2.85 13.03
CA ALA A 83 -2.39 4.02 12.34
C ALA A 83 -3.66 4.57 13.02
N ARG A 84 -3.73 5.90 13.09
CA ARG A 84 -4.90 6.66 13.55
C ARG A 84 -5.62 7.27 12.35
N PRO A 85 -6.88 7.72 12.50
CA PRO A 85 -7.55 8.50 11.46
C PRO A 85 -6.67 9.68 11.00
N GLY A 86 -6.43 9.78 9.70
CA GLY A 86 -5.57 10.81 9.10
C GLY A 86 -4.06 10.55 9.19
N SER A 87 -3.61 9.35 9.60
CA SER A 87 -2.19 9.01 9.54
C SER A 87 -1.71 8.86 8.10
N ASP A 88 -0.54 9.43 7.82
CA ASP A 88 0.16 9.31 6.53
C ASP A 88 0.40 7.84 6.17
N VAL A 89 0.33 7.55 4.88
CA VAL A 89 0.59 6.23 4.29
C VAL A 89 2.03 6.20 3.80
N ASP A 90 2.89 5.51 4.55
CA ASP A 90 4.32 5.41 4.26
C ASP A 90 4.64 4.28 3.26
N ILE A 91 5.15 4.60 2.09
CA ILE A 91 5.52 3.63 1.03
C ILE A 91 7.00 3.73 0.70
N ALA A 92 7.70 2.60 0.79
CA ALA A 92 9.10 2.50 0.43
C ALA A 92 9.24 1.79 -0.93
N LEU A 93 10.02 2.37 -1.84
CA LEU A 93 10.24 1.82 -3.18
C LEU A 93 11.70 1.44 -3.37
N LEU A 94 11.94 0.24 -3.88
CA LEU A 94 13.22 -0.15 -4.45
C LEU A 94 13.13 0.06 -5.96
N LEU A 95 13.98 0.92 -6.51
CA LEU A 95 14.04 1.19 -7.95
C LEU A 95 15.24 0.48 -8.59
N ALA A 96 15.14 0.23 -9.89
CA ALA A 96 16.24 -0.29 -10.69
C ALA A 96 17.48 0.62 -10.56
N ASN A 97 18.67 0.00 -10.56
CA ASN A 97 19.93 0.72 -10.47
C ASN A 97 20.24 1.50 -11.76
N GLY A 98 21.15 2.47 -11.66
CA GLY A 98 21.71 3.16 -12.84
C GLY A 98 20.93 4.39 -13.32
N ARG A 99 19.93 4.85 -12.58
CA ARG A 99 19.24 6.14 -12.81
C ARG A 99 19.44 7.10 -11.64
N GLU A 100 19.45 8.38 -11.93
CA GLU A 100 19.33 9.41 -10.90
C GLU A 100 17.93 9.36 -10.29
N ARG A 101 17.89 9.58 -8.97
CA ARG A 101 16.67 9.65 -8.17
C ARG A 101 16.62 11.02 -7.53
N SER A 102 15.48 11.70 -7.63
CA SER A 102 15.33 13.06 -7.10
C SER A 102 14.19 13.15 -6.09
N ALA A 103 14.25 14.15 -5.22
CA ALA A 103 13.13 14.46 -4.33
C ALA A 103 11.86 14.83 -5.11
N MET A 104 12.00 15.44 -6.30
CA MET A 104 10.85 15.77 -7.16
C MET A 104 10.16 14.51 -7.70
N GLU A 105 10.93 13.51 -8.13
CA GLU A 105 10.39 12.22 -8.59
C GLU A 105 9.68 11.48 -7.45
N MET A 106 10.25 11.52 -6.24
CA MET A 106 9.62 10.95 -5.05
C MET A 106 8.24 11.57 -4.77
N LEU A 107 8.14 12.90 -4.86
CA LEU A 107 6.86 13.64 -4.71
C LEU A 107 5.88 13.34 -5.86
N GLU A 108 6.37 13.24 -7.09
CA GLU A 108 5.56 12.91 -8.26
C GLU A 108 4.92 11.52 -8.13
N ILE A 109 5.73 10.50 -7.79
CA ILE A 109 5.24 9.15 -7.55
C ILE A 109 4.22 9.13 -6.41
N GLY A 110 4.47 9.86 -5.32
CA GLY A 110 3.51 9.98 -4.22
C GLY A 110 2.15 10.51 -4.67
N ARG A 111 2.13 11.60 -5.45
CA ARG A 111 0.89 12.19 -5.99
C ARG A 111 0.17 11.25 -6.96
N GLU A 112 0.92 10.51 -7.78
CA GLU A 112 0.31 9.53 -8.68
C GLU A 112 -0.28 8.33 -7.94
N LEU A 113 0.36 7.89 -6.85
CA LEU A 113 -0.20 6.87 -5.97
C LEU A 113 -1.47 7.37 -5.29
N GLU A 114 -1.52 8.63 -4.85
CA GLU A 114 -2.75 9.24 -4.29
C GLU A 114 -3.87 9.24 -5.33
N ASN A 115 -3.57 9.71 -6.54
CA ASN A 115 -4.56 9.80 -7.62
C ASN A 115 -5.10 8.43 -8.05
N SER A 116 -4.23 7.40 -8.10
CA SER A 116 -4.62 6.06 -8.55
C SER A 116 -5.28 5.20 -7.47
N SER A 117 -4.89 5.38 -6.20
CA SER A 117 -5.47 4.63 -5.07
C SER A 117 -6.70 5.31 -4.45
N GLY A 118 -6.90 6.60 -4.70
CA GLY A 118 -7.91 7.41 -4.02
C GLY A 118 -7.57 7.71 -2.55
N LEU A 119 -6.39 7.31 -2.08
CA LEU A 119 -5.88 7.61 -0.75
C LEU A 119 -5.24 9.01 -0.73
N LYS A 120 -5.07 9.55 0.47
CA LYS A 120 -4.42 10.84 0.70
C LYS A 120 -3.24 10.67 1.63
N HIS A 121 -2.31 11.61 1.56
CA HIS A 121 -1.13 11.70 2.42
C HIS A 121 -0.20 10.50 2.25
N ILE A 122 0.17 10.18 1.00
CA ILE A 122 1.15 9.14 0.73
C ILE A 122 2.57 9.74 0.75
N ASP A 123 3.40 9.29 1.68
CA ASP A 123 4.84 9.62 1.71
C ASP A 123 5.65 8.49 1.07
N VAL A 124 6.45 8.84 0.06
CA VAL A 124 7.27 7.88 -0.68
C VAL A 124 8.72 8.00 -0.24
N ARG A 125 9.42 6.88 -0.10
CA ARG A 125 10.87 6.87 0.17
C ARG A 125 11.59 5.85 -0.70
N PHE A 126 12.73 6.23 -1.26
CA PHE A 126 13.57 5.29 -2.01
C PHE A 126 14.49 4.50 -1.08
N LEU A 127 14.40 3.17 -1.13
CA LEU A 127 15.25 2.25 -0.37
C LEU A 127 16.70 2.29 -0.83
N ASN A 128 16.94 2.62 -2.09
CA ASN A 128 18.27 2.69 -2.68
C ASN A 128 19.20 3.63 -1.88
N ASP A 129 18.69 4.83 -1.50
CA ASP A 129 19.46 5.88 -0.84
C ASP A 129 19.23 5.98 0.66
N ALA A 130 18.23 5.26 1.18
CA ALA A 130 17.91 5.31 2.59
C ALA A 130 19.08 4.82 3.46
N PRO A 131 19.35 5.49 4.61
CA PRO A 131 20.33 5.02 5.59
C PRO A 131 20.04 3.58 6.03
N LEU A 132 21.10 2.80 6.31
CA LEU A 132 20.98 1.37 6.65
C LEU A 132 19.95 1.09 7.76
N ALA A 133 19.93 1.91 8.82
CA ALA A 133 18.97 1.77 9.91
C ALA A 133 17.51 1.91 9.45
N VAL A 134 17.25 2.79 8.47
CA VAL A 134 15.91 3.07 7.93
C VAL A 134 15.48 1.93 7.01
N LYS A 135 16.25 1.64 5.95
CA LYS A 135 15.90 0.55 5.01
C LYS A 135 15.89 -0.81 5.69
N GLY A 136 16.79 -1.06 6.63
CA GLY A 136 16.81 -2.29 7.41
C GLY A 136 15.54 -2.49 8.23
N ARG A 137 15.07 -1.44 8.93
CA ARG A 137 13.79 -1.49 9.66
C ARG A 137 12.60 -1.70 8.73
N ILE A 138 12.54 -0.96 7.62
CA ILE A 138 11.47 -1.10 6.62
C ILE A 138 11.41 -2.54 6.10
N LEU A 139 12.54 -3.14 5.77
CA LEU A 139 12.57 -4.51 5.29
C LEU A 139 12.29 -5.52 6.41
N ALA A 140 12.59 -5.22 7.68
CA ALA A 140 12.30 -6.14 8.79
C ALA A 140 10.81 -6.14 9.19
N GLU A 141 10.13 -5.00 9.10
CA GLU A 141 8.79 -4.79 9.68
C GLU A 141 7.72 -4.44 8.63
N GLY A 142 8.12 -4.03 7.43
CA GLY A 142 7.23 -3.60 6.37
C GLY A 142 6.53 -4.75 5.66
N LYS A 143 5.41 -4.44 5.01
CA LYS A 143 4.60 -5.38 4.24
C LYS A 143 4.89 -5.19 2.76
N LEU A 144 5.26 -6.25 2.06
CA LEU A 144 5.47 -6.23 0.61
C LEU A 144 4.13 -5.98 -0.09
N LEU A 145 4.07 -4.91 -0.90
CA LEU A 145 2.92 -4.55 -1.72
C LEU A 145 3.10 -4.98 -3.17
N TYR A 146 4.32 -4.92 -3.69
CA TYR A 146 4.60 -5.19 -5.09
C TYR A 146 6.01 -5.75 -5.26
N SER A 147 6.17 -6.69 -6.20
CA SER A 147 7.47 -7.21 -6.65
C SER A 147 7.45 -7.27 -8.18
N GLY A 148 8.23 -6.40 -8.81
CA GLY A 148 8.42 -6.37 -10.27
C GLY A 148 9.59 -7.21 -10.74
N ASN A 149 10.55 -7.50 -9.85
CA ASN A 149 11.67 -8.41 -10.10
C ASN A 149 12.09 -9.08 -8.78
N ASP A 150 11.73 -10.35 -8.63
CA ASP A 150 11.96 -11.10 -7.39
C ASP A 150 13.46 -11.30 -7.10
N ASP A 151 14.27 -11.58 -8.11
CA ASP A 151 15.72 -11.81 -7.93
C ASP A 151 16.41 -10.58 -7.35
N GLN A 152 16.21 -9.41 -7.98
CA GLN A 152 16.79 -8.16 -7.50
C GLN A 152 16.24 -7.74 -6.12
N ARG A 153 14.96 -7.99 -5.88
CA ARG A 153 14.34 -7.74 -4.57
C ARG A 153 14.98 -8.60 -3.49
N VAL A 154 15.05 -9.92 -3.70
CA VAL A 154 15.59 -10.87 -2.74
C VAL A 154 17.06 -10.58 -2.45
N ASP A 155 17.86 -10.31 -3.47
CA ASP A 155 19.27 -9.94 -3.32
C ASP A 155 19.44 -8.68 -2.45
N PHE A 156 18.63 -7.66 -2.72
CA PHE A 156 18.63 -6.42 -1.93
C PHE A 156 18.17 -6.66 -0.49
N GLU A 157 17.12 -7.46 -0.29
CA GLU A 157 16.57 -7.79 1.03
C GLU A 157 17.59 -8.53 1.88
N VAL A 158 18.19 -9.61 1.35
CA VAL A 158 19.16 -10.44 2.06
C VAL A 158 20.37 -9.61 2.47
N LYS A 159 20.97 -8.89 1.52
CA LYS A 159 22.14 -8.05 1.79
C LYS A 159 21.83 -6.98 2.84
N THR A 160 20.70 -6.29 2.70
CA THR A 160 20.34 -5.19 3.60
C THR A 160 20.00 -5.68 5.00
N ARG A 161 19.21 -6.77 5.12
CA ARG A 161 18.86 -7.34 6.42
C ARG A 161 20.08 -7.87 7.16
N SER A 162 21.00 -8.55 6.47
CA SER A 162 22.25 -9.02 7.08
C SER A 162 23.03 -7.86 7.70
N LEU A 163 23.33 -6.82 6.90
CA LEU A 163 24.06 -5.64 7.38
C LEU A 163 23.31 -4.91 8.50
N TYR A 164 21.98 -4.84 8.40
CA TYR A 164 21.15 -4.18 9.41
C TYR A 164 21.21 -4.89 10.75
N PHE A 165 21.08 -6.22 10.79
CA PHE A 165 21.11 -6.97 12.04
C PHE A 165 22.49 -6.97 12.70
N ASP A 166 23.57 -6.97 11.92
CA ASP A 166 24.93 -6.78 12.44
C ASP A 166 25.11 -5.37 13.04
N PHE A 167 24.52 -4.35 12.41
CA PHE A 167 24.61 -2.96 12.86
C PHE A 167 23.66 -2.63 14.04
N LEU A 168 22.56 -3.36 14.19
CA LEU A 168 21.46 -3.03 15.10
C LEU A 168 21.87 -2.89 16.57
N PRO A 169 22.74 -3.74 17.16
CA PRO A 169 23.20 -3.57 18.53
C PRO A 169 23.93 -2.23 18.74
N HIS A 170 24.81 -1.86 17.82
CA HIS A 170 25.54 -0.59 17.86
C HIS A 170 24.61 0.60 17.71
N HIS A 171 23.64 0.52 16.79
CA HIS A 171 22.64 1.57 16.61
C HIS A 171 21.83 1.82 17.90
N ARG A 172 21.37 0.75 18.56
CA ARG A 172 20.61 0.84 19.81
C ARG A 172 21.43 1.44 20.94
N TYR A 173 22.70 1.08 21.06
CA TYR A 173 23.62 1.68 22.03
C TYR A 173 23.75 3.20 21.82
N LEU A 174 23.98 3.64 20.58
CA LEU A 174 24.11 5.06 20.25
C LEU A 174 22.81 5.83 20.49
N GLN A 175 21.65 5.26 20.13
CA GLN A 175 20.35 5.89 20.39
C GLN A 175 20.10 6.07 21.88
N ARG A 176 20.39 5.05 22.70
CA ARG A 176 20.23 5.13 24.15
C ARG A 176 21.13 6.21 24.75
N ALA A 177 22.42 6.23 24.40
CA ALA A 177 23.36 7.23 24.88
C ALA A 177 22.96 8.66 24.47
N PHE A 178 22.38 8.82 23.27
CA PHE A 178 21.86 10.12 22.82
C PHE A 178 20.68 10.60 23.68
N VAL A 179 19.71 9.72 23.95
CA VAL A 179 18.53 10.04 24.77
C VAL A 179 18.94 10.38 26.20
N GLU A 180 19.84 9.60 26.80
CA GLU A 180 20.37 9.87 28.14
C GLU A 180 21.03 11.25 28.22
N ARG A 181 21.88 11.60 27.25
CA ARG A 181 22.52 12.93 27.20
C ARG A 181 21.55 14.07 26.93
N ALA A 182 20.50 13.86 26.14
CA ALA A 182 19.47 14.87 25.91
C ALA A 182 18.71 15.18 27.20
N ALA A 183 18.34 14.13 27.95
CA ALA A 183 17.68 14.25 29.24
C ALA A 183 18.58 14.95 30.30
N GLU A 184 19.87 14.63 30.34
CA GLU A 184 20.84 15.32 31.21
C GLU A 184 20.98 16.82 30.90
N ARG A 185 20.74 17.22 29.66
CA ARG A 185 20.84 18.61 29.20
C ARG A 185 19.51 19.37 29.23
N GLY A 186 18.42 18.73 29.65
CA GLY A 186 17.09 19.34 29.74
C GLY A 186 16.51 19.77 28.39
N LEU A 187 16.86 19.08 27.30
CA LEU A 187 16.30 19.27 25.97
C LEU A 187 15.02 18.47 25.75
#